data_AF-A0A1B6HL95-F1
#
_entry.id   AF-A0A1B6HL95-F1
#
_cell.length_a   1.000
_cell.length_b   1.000
_cell.length_c   1.000
_cell.angle_alpha   90.00
_cell.angle_beta   90.00
_cell.angle_gamma   90.00
#
_symmetry.space_group_name_H-M   'P 1'
#
loop_
_entity.id
_entity.type
_entity.pdbx_description
1 polymer ?
#
loop_
_entity_poly.entity_id
_entity_poly.type
_entity_poly.pdbx_seq_one_letter_code
_entity_poly.pdbx_strand_id
1 'polypeptide(L)'
;MRSARHCSSGGCFVKQACARIPHCHCDSCTAIFFVICLFRCFVKVKAVIMGRSSVSEDIKWQVIGMYKTGSSYRTIASKLHVSKTCVENTVRRFNLAGTVIDAPRSGRPRKTTPRQDRKLLVMSKKDRNASAPDLLSSMKQDDDRYNVSVATVS
;
A
#
# COMPACT_ATOMS: atom_id res chain seq x y z
N MET A 1 -49.66 25.70 0.70
CA MET A 1 -49.76 27.17 0.52
C MET A 1 -48.42 27.79 0.84
N ARG A 2 -47.98 28.71 -0.02
CA ARG A 2 -46.74 29.49 0.11
C ARG A 2 -46.73 30.24 1.45
N SER A 3 -45.57 30.35 2.11
CA SER A 3 -44.98 31.66 2.32
C SER A 3 -43.53 31.55 2.76
N ALA A 4 -42.73 32.45 2.20
CA ALA A 4 -41.29 32.57 2.36
C ALA A 4 -40.94 33.77 3.25
N ARG A 5 -39.64 33.83 3.58
CA ARG A 5 -38.82 34.97 4.05
C ARG A 5 -38.73 35.11 5.58
N HIS A 6 -37.56 35.28 6.20
CA HIS A 6 -36.40 36.07 5.78
C HIS A 6 -35.05 35.47 6.24
N CYS A 7 -34.05 35.57 5.35
CA CYS A 7 -32.64 35.58 5.70
C CYS A 7 -32.26 37.01 6.11
N SER A 8 -31.63 37.16 7.27
CA SER A 8 -30.84 38.35 7.61
C SER A 8 -29.50 37.94 8.20
N SER A 9 -28.46 38.27 7.44
CA SER A 9 -27.12 38.70 7.87
C SER A 9 -26.28 37.80 8.79
N GLY A 10 -25.25 37.20 8.18
CA GLY A 10 -23.89 37.25 8.73
C GLY A 10 -23.36 35.95 9.33
N GLY A 11 -22.22 35.48 8.80
CA GLY A 11 -21.31 34.59 9.53
C GLY A 11 -20.83 33.36 8.77
N CYS A 12 -19.68 33.50 8.11
CA CYS A 12 -18.90 32.42 7.53
C CYS A 12 -18.52 31.30 8.53
N PHE A 13 -18.40 30.10 7.96
CA PHE A 13 -17.39 29.07 8.25
C PHE A 13 -17.53 28.16 9.50
N VAL A 14 -17.86 26.90 9.18
CA VAL A 14 -17.32 25.66 9.76
C VAL A 14 -17.53 25.45 11.26
N LYS A 15 -18.71 24.95 11.61
CA LYS A 15 -18.84 24.03 12.73
C LYS A 15 -18.16 22.70 12.35
N GLN A 16 -17.26 22.20 13.21
CA GLN A 16 -17.10 20.80 13.64
C GLN A 16 -15.62 20.42 13.85
N ALA A 17 -14.99 20.90 14.93
CA ALA A 17 -13.77 20.27 15.46
C ALA A 17 -13.51 20.62 16.94
N CYS A 18 -14.48 20.39 17.82
CA CYS A 18 -14.24 20.38 19.26
C CYS A 18 -14.56 18.99 19.81
N ALA A 19 -13.54 18.12 19.88
CA ALA A 19 -13.54 17.01 20.81
C ALA A 19 -12.11 16.53 21.12
N ARG A 20 -11.74 16.72 22.40
CA ARG A 20 -10.76 15.94 23.17
C ARG A 20 -9.33 16.49 23.30
N ILE A 21 -9.18 17.56 24.09
CA ILE A 21 -8.03 17.76 24.99
C ILE A 21 -8.61 18.16 26.37
N PRO A 22 -8.30 17.44 27.47
CA PRO A 22 -8.80 17.79 28.80
C PRO A 22 -8.02 18.95 29.42
N HIS A 23 -8.79 19.89 29.99
CA HIS A 23 -8.52 20.82 31.09
C HIS A 23 -7.12 21.45 31.21
N CYS A 24 -7.04 22.76 30.96
CA CYS A 24 -6.15 23.65 31.69
C CYS A 24 -6.94 24.89 32.13
N HIS A 25 -6.82 25.17 33.42
CA HIS A 25 -7.51 26.21 34.17
C HIS A 25 -6.58 27.42 34.35
N CYS A 26 -7.20 28.58 34.56
CA CYS A 26 -6.69 29.83 35.12
C CYS A 26 -5.65 30.68 34.36
N ASP A 27 -6.14 31.87 33.97
CA ASP A 27 -5.75 33.15 34.58
C ASP A 27 -4.26 33.45 34.68
N SER A 28 -3.73 34.01 33.60
CA SER A 28 -3.31 35.41 33.58
C SER A 28 -2.60 35.70 32.26
N CYS A 29 -3.09 36.74 31.59
CA CYS A 29 -2.55 37.28 30.35
C CYS A 29 -1.07 37.68 30.51
N THR A 30 -0.16 36.85 30.02
CA THR A 30 1.14 37.32 29.55
C THR A 30 1.31 36.88 28.10
N ALA A 31 1.40 37.86 27.21
CA ALA A 31 1.50 37.70 25.75
C ALA A 31 2.78 36.96 25.27
N ILE A 32 3.50 36.30 26.18
CA ILE A 32 4.73 35.55 25.94
C ILE A 32 4.40 34.09 25.56
N PHE A 33 3.28 33.53 26.04
CA PHE A 33 2.86 32.16 25.68
C PHE A 33 2.20 32.06 24.29
N PHE A 34 1.70 33.16 23.72
CA PHE A 34 1.09 33.16 22.39
C PHE A 34 2.13 32.94 21.28
N VAL A 35 3.38 33.39 21.50
CA VAL A 35 4.49 33.20 20.54
C VAL A 35 5.05 31.77 20.61
N ILE A 36 5.09 31.16 21.80
CA ILE A 36 5.52 29.75 21.99
C ILE A 36 4.48 28.76 21.41
N CYS A 37 3.19 29.09 21.48
CA CYS A 37 2.13 28.24 20.94
C CYS A 37 2.17 28.16 19.40
N LEU A 38 2.51 29.27 18.73
CA LEU A 38 2.72 29.28 17.27
C LEU A 38 4.08 28.68 16.86
N PHE A 39 5.12 28.80 17.68
CA PHE A 39 6.43 28.18 17.39
C PHE A 39 6.39 26.63 17.46
N ARG A 40 5.42 26.05 18.18
CA ARG A 40 5.18 24.60 18.24
C ARG A 40 4.16 24.06 17.23
N CYS A 41 3.64 24.90 16.34
CA CYS A 41 2.69 24.46 15.30
C CYS A 41 3.34 24.29 13.92
N PHE A 42 4.46 24.97 13.64
CA PHE A 42 4.86 25.24 12.25
C PHE A 42 5.88 24.27 11.60
N VAL A 43 6.57 23.39 12.32
CA VAL A 43 7.66 22.55 11.71
C VAL A 43 7.45 21.05 11.93
N LYS A 44 6.32 20.51 11.45
CA LYS A 44 6.17 19.06 11.37
C LYS A 44 5.57 18.55 10.07
N VAL A 45 5.75 19.30 8.98
CA VAL A 45 5.64 18.73 7.63
C VAL A 45 7.03 18.23 7.23
N LYS A 46 7.49 17.17 7.90
CA LYS A 46 8.70 16.47 7.43
C LYS A 46 8.28 15.59 6.26
N ALA A 47 9.00 15.69 5.15
CA ALA A 47 8.77 14.89 3.95
C ALA A 47 8.86 13.41 4.31
N VAL A 48 7.72 12.75 4.43
CA VAL A 48 7.66 11.30 4.60
C VAL A 48 7.99 10.68 3.25
N ILE A 49 8.86 9.68 3.23
CA ILE A 49 9.10 8.89 2.02
C ILE A 49 7.77 8.23 1.63
N MET A 50 7.15 8.76 0.58
CA MET A 50 5.89 8.28 0.04
C MET A 50 6.05 8.02 -1.46
N GLY A 51 5.93 6.75 -1.85
CA GLY A 51 6.14 6.30 -3.22
C GLY A 51 5.79 4.83 -3.39
N ARG A 52 5.66 4.36 -4.64
CA ARG A 52 5.49 2.93 -4.96
C ARG A 52 6.79 2.11 -4.83
N SER A 53 7.92 2.79 -4.62
CA SER A 53 9.22 2.17 -4.40
C SER A 53 9.29 1.52 -3.03
N SER A 54 10.01 0.41 -2.94
CA SER A 54 10.38 -0.17 -1.66
C SER A 54 11.34 0.76 -0.91
N VAL A 55 11.23 0.74 0.41
CA VAL A 55 12.19 1.41 1.30
C VAL A 55 13.53 0.66 1.24
N SER A 56 14.64 1.38 1.34
CA SER A 56 15.97 0.78 1.36
C SER A 56 16.11 -0.23 2.51
N GLU A 57 16.94 -1.25 2.30
CA GLU A 57 17.15 -2.30 3.30
C GLU A 57 17.71 -1.74 4.62
N ASP A 58 18.59 -0.73 4.54
CA ASP A 58 19.17 -0.07 5.71
C ASP A 58 18.10 0.52 6.64
N ILE A 59 17.12 1.23 6.07
CA ILE A 59 16.04 1.85 6.83
C ILE A 59 15.16 0.76 7.47
N LYS A 60 14.91 -0.35 6.76
CA LYS A 60 14.15 -1.47 7.32
C LYS A 60 14.89 -2.16 8.48
N TRP A 61 16.21 -2.32 8.39
CA TRP A 61 17.03 -2.81 9.50
C TRP A 61 17.00 -1.85 10.69
N GLN A 62 17.07 -0.54 10.45
CA GLN A 62 16.91 0.47 11.51
C GLN A 62 15.52 0.37 12.17
N VAL A 63 14.44 0.19 11.39
CA VAL A 63 13.09 -0.07 11.93
C VAL A 63 13.09 -1.26 12.88
N ILE A 64 13.69 -2.39 12.48
CA ILE A 64 13.73 -3.62 13.29
C ILE A 64 14.58 -3.42 14.54
N GLY A 65 15.72 -2.74 14.43
CA GLY A 65 16.54 -2.38 15.58
C GLY A 65 15.75 -1.61 16.63
N MET A 66 15.07 -0.53 16.22
CA MET A 66 14.25 0.28 17.14
C MET A 66 13.01 -0.46 17.66
N TYR A 67 12.45 -1.37 16.87
CA TYR A 67 11.34 -2.22 17.29
C TYR A 67 11.78 -3.18 18.41
N LYS A 68 12.96 -3.80 18.28
CA LYS A 68 13.51 -4.69 19.31
C LYS A 68 13.82 -3.96 20.62
N THR A 69 14.13 -2.66 20.60
CA THR A 69 14.29 -1.85 21.82
C THR A 69 12.96 -1.42 22.45
N GLY A 70 11.80 -1.86 21.94
CA GLY A 70 10.48 -1.52 22.48
C GLY A 70 9.97 -0.13 22.10
N SER A 71 10.54 0.53 21.09
CA SER A 71 10.06 1.84 20.65
C SER A 71 8.67 1.76 20.00
N SER A 72 7.80 2.74 20.26
CA SER A 72 6.49 2.80 19.62
C SER A 72 6.60 3.04 18.10
N TYR A 73 5.68 2.47 17.30
CA TYR A 73 5.68 2.63 15.84
C TYR A 73 5.62 4.10 15.38
N ARG A 74 4.89 4.96 16.10
CA ARG A 74 4.82 6.41 15.79
C ARG A 74 6.16 7.11 16.02
N THR A 75 6.87 6.70 17.07
CA THR A 75 8.20 7.23 17.38
C THR A 75 9.20 6.82 16.29
N ILE A 76 9.17 5.55 15.89
CA ILE A 76 10.04 5.02 14.82
C ILE A 76 9.77 5.75 13.50
N ALA A 77 8.49 5.85 13.10
CA ALA A 77 8.07 6.56 11.89
C ALA A 77 8.55 8.02 11.86
N SER A 78 8.44 8.72 13.00
CA SER A 78 8.85 10.12 13.12
C SER A 78 10.37 10.30 13.03
N LYS A 79 11.14 9.34 13.55
CA LYS A 79 12.61 9.35 13.55
C LYS A 79 13.20 9.01 12.18
N LEU A 80 12.61 8.03 11.49
CA LEU A 80 13.10 7.52 10.20
C LEU A 80 12.46 8.20 8.98
N HIS A 81 11.52 9.12 9.20
CA HIS A 81 10.76 9.82 8.14
C HIS A 81 10.03 8.85 7.19
N VAL A 82 9.54 7.75 7.77
CA VAL A 82 8.78 6.70 7.10
C VAL A 82 7.34 6.72 7.60
N SER A 83 6.38 6.33 6.77
CA SER A 83 4.98 6.23 7.20
C SER A 83 4.81 5.16 8.30
N LYS A 84 3.88 5.40 9.24
CA LYS A 84 3.53 4.42 10.28
C LYS A 84 3.16 3.05 9.68
N THR A 85 2.43 3.04 8.57
CA THR A 85 2.02 1.82 7.88
C THR A 85 3.21 1.05 7.31
N CYS A 86 4.24 1.73 6.81
CA CYS A 86 5.46 1.07 6.35
C CYS A 86 6.24 0.43 7.51
N VAL A 87 6.32 1.10 8.68
CA VAL A 87 6.91 0.51 9.90
C VAL A 87 6.16 -0.76 10.31
N GLU A 88 4.83 -0.69 10.39
CA GLU A 88 3.97 -1.83 10.74
C GLU A 88 4.13 -2.99 9.75
N ASN A 89 4.13 -2.71 8.45
CA ASN A 89 4.30 -3.72 7.41
C ASN A 89 5.69 -4.36 7.47
N THR A 90 6.74 -3.58 7.75
CA THR A 90 8.11 -4.08 7.86
C THR A 90 8.24 -5.05 9.04
N VAL A 91 7.73 -4.66 10.22
CA VAL A 91 7.72 -5.52 11.41
C VAL A 91 6.89 -6.78 11.19
N ARG A 92 5.70 -6.65 10.58
CA ARG A 92 4.85 -7.81 10.25
C ARG A 92 5.59 -8.80 9.34
N ARG A 93 6.21 -8.30 8.27
CA ARG A 93 6.99 -9.15 7.34
C ARG A 93 8.16 -9.82 8.02
N PHE A 94 8.89 -9.08 8.85
CA PHE A 94 10.01 -9.63 9.62
C PHE A 94 9.57 -10.74 10.57
N ASN A 95 8.43 -10.59 11.26
CA ASN A 95 7.91 -11.63 12.14
C ASN A 95 7.44 -12.89 11.40
N LEU A 96 6.98 -12.76 10.15
CA LEU A 96 6.50 -13.88 9.33
C LEU A 96 7.65 -14.61 8.60
N ALA A 97 8.56 -13.86 7.99
CA ALA A 97 9.61 -14.40 7.12
C ALA A 97 10.99 -14.45 7.77
N GLY A 98 11.22 -13.70 8.86
CA GLY A 98 12.52 -13.56 9.51
C GLY A 98 13.53 -12.69 8.75
N THR A 99 13.14 -12.13 7.59
CA THR A 99 14.03 -11.41 6.68
C THR A 99 13.51 -10.02 6.35
N VAL A 100 14.43 -9.16 5.91
CA VAL A 100 14.18 -7.76 5.55
C VAL A 100 14.12 -7.54 4.03
N ILE A 101 14.68 -8.52 3.31
CA ILE A 101 14.74 -8.57 1.86
C ILE A 101 13.30 -8.66 1.31
N ASP A 102 13.01 -7.87 0.28
CA ASP A 102 11.70 -7.94 -0.37
C ASP A 102 11.54 -9.26 -1.11
N ALA A 103 10.41 -9.92 -0.88
CA ALA A 103 10.03 -11.09 -1.66
C ALA A 103 9.93 -10.72 -3.15
N PRO A 104 10.31 -11.64 -4.07
CA PRO A 104 10.08 -11.43 -5.48
C PRO A 104 8.60 -11.17 -5.72
N ARG A 105 8.30 -10.24 -6.63
CA ARG A 105 6.90 -9.94 -6.97
C ARG A 105 6.26 -11.20 -7.55
N SER A 106 5.10 -11.57 -7.02
CA SER A 106 4.27 -12.60 -7.63
C SER A 106 3.80 -12.12 -9.00
N GLY A 107 4.17 -12.83 -10.05
CA GLY A 107 3.62 -12.63 -11.38
C GLY A 107 2.18 -13.15 -11.49
N ARG A 108 1.58 -12.96 -12.66
CA ARG A 108 0.28 -13.56 -12.97
C ARG A 108 0.43 -15.09 -12.98
N PRO A 109 -0.47 -15.86 -12.34
CA PRO A 109 -0.43 -17.31 -12.40
C PRO A 109 -0.55 -17.79 -13.85
N ARG A 110 0.20 -18.84 -14.19
CA ARG A 110 0.16 -19.46 -15.52
C ARG A 110 -1.19 -20.13 -15.72
N LYS A 111 -1.77 -19.95 -16.91
CA LYS A 111 -2.99 -20.67 -17.31
C LYS A 111 -2.69 -22.11 -17.73
N THR A 112 -1.50 -22.35 -18.26
CA THR A 112 -1.04 -23.66 -18.69
C THR A 112 -0.24 -24.35 -17.60
N THR A 113 -0.34 -25.67 -17.56
CA THR A 113 0.47 -26.53 -16.70
C THR A 113 1.70 -27.05 -17.46
N PRO A 114 2.77 -27.46 -16.76
CA PRO A 114 4.00 -27.93 -17.40
C PRO A 114 3.78 -29.12 -18.35
N ARG A 115 2.81 -29.99 -18.05
CA ARG A 115 2.46 -31.12 -18.92
C ARG A 115 1.91 -30.64 -20.26
N GLN A 116 1.11 -29.58 -20.23
CA GLN A 116 0.46 -29.07 -21.41
C GLN A 116 1.43 -28.28 -22.29
N ASP A 117 2.31 -27.49 -21.67
CA ASP A 117 3.41 -26.83 -22.38
C ASP A 117 4.31 -27.86 -23.08
N ARG A 118 4.61 -29.01 -22.45
CA ARG A 118 5.34 -30.11 -23.08
C ARG A 118 4.58 -30.73 -24.26
N LYS A 119 3.27 -30.95 -24.14
CA LYS A 119 2.43 -31.44 -25.26
C LYS A 119 2.48 -30.46 -26.45
N LEU A 120 2.33 -29.16 -26.19
CA LEU A 120 2.44 -28.11 -27.21
C LEU A 120 3.79 -28.16 -27.93
N LEU A 121 4.88 -28.27 -27.18
CA LEU A 121 6.21 -28.39 -27.76
C LEU A 121 6.37 -29.64 -28.65
N VAL A 122 5.77 -30.77 -28.27
CA VAL A 122 5.83 -32.01 -29.06
C VAL A 122 5.01 -31.89 -30.34
N MET A 123 3.77 -31.40 -30.25
CA MET A 123 2.91 -31.23 -31.43
C MET A 123 3.49 -30.20 -32.40
N SER A 124 4.01 -29.08 -31.90
CA SER A 124 4.69 -28.07 -32.72
C SER A 124 5.93 -28.62 -33.43
N LYS A 125 6.70 -29.51 -32.78
CA LYS A 125 7.86 -30.16 -33.41
C LYS A 125 7.46 -31.21 -34.45
N LYS A 126 6.38 -31.95 -34.21
CA LYS A 126 5.87 -32.96 -35.13
C LYS A 126 5.36 -32.30 -36.41
N ASP A 127 4.54 -31.27 -36.26
CA ASP A 127 3.89 -30.56 -37.35
C ASP A 127 4.29 -29.08 -37.32
N ARG A 128 5.45 -28.77 -37.93
CA ARG A 128 6.06 -27.42 -37.91
C ARG A 128 5.19 -26.32 -38.54
N ASN A 129 4.22 -26.70 -39.39
CA ASN A 129 3.32 -25.78 -40.08
C ASN A 129 1.93 -25.70 -39.45
N ALA A 130 1.69 -26.36 -38.30
CA ALA A 130 0.40 -26.32 -37.63
C ALA A 130 0.14 -24.92 -37.04
N SER A 131 -1.07 -24.40 -37.24
CA SER A 131 -1.45 -23.09 -36.71
C SER A 131 -1.87 -23.22 -35.23
N ALA A 132 -1.79 -22.12 -34.47
CA ALA A 132 -2.25 -22.09 -33.08
C ALA A 132 -3.68 -22.63 -32.83
N PRO A 133 -4.71 -22.34 -33.66
CA PRO A 133 -6.03 -22.95 -33.50
C PRO A 133 -6.04 -24.46 -33.78
N ASP A 134 -5.20 -24.94 -34.71
CA ASP A 134 -5.09 -26.37 -35.04
C ASP A 134 -4.50 -27.11 -33.84
N LEU A 135 -3.40 -26.60 -33.28
CA LEU A 135 -2.77 -27.13 -32.07
C LEU A 135 -3.72 -27.14 -30.88
N LEU A 136 -4.49 -26.06 -30.67
CA LEU A 136 -5.48 -26.00 -29.59
C LEU A 136 -6.60 -27.04 -29.79
N SER A 137 -7.05 -27.25 -31.03
CA SER A 137 -8.07 -28.23 -31.36
C SER A 137 -7.58 -29.65 -31.06
N SER A 138 -6.36 -29.98 -31.46
CA SER A 138 -5.72 -31.26 -31.13
C SER A 138 -5.55 -31.46 -29.61
N MET A 139 -5.27 -30.39 -28.86
CA MET A 139 -5.18 -30.49 -27.39
C MET A 139 -6.51 -30.74 -26.70
N LYS A 140 -7.59 -30.16 -27.21
CA LYS A 140 -8.94 -30.32 -26.62
C LYS A 140 -9.50 -31.70 -26.85
N GLN A 141 -9.18 -32.33 -27.98
CA GLN A 141 -9.60 -33.70 -28.30
C GLN A 141 -9.13 -34.73 -27.24
N ASP A 142 -7.97 -34.51 -26.62
CA ASP A 142 -7.43 -35.39 -25.58
C ASP A 142 -8.09 -35.20 -24.20
N ASP A 143 -8.52 -33.97 -23.86
CA ASP A 143 -8.94 -33.58 -22.51
C ASP A 143 -9.85 -32.32 -22.55
N ASP A 144 -11.17 -32.48 -22.42
CA ASP A 144 -12.16 -31.37 -22.48
C ASP A 144 -12.07 -30.34 -21.34
N ARG A 145 -11.32 -30.62 -20.27
CA ARG A 145 -11.13 -29.70 -19.12
C ARG A 145 -10.25 -28.47 -19.47
N TYR A 146 -9.72 -28.40 -20.68
CA TYR A 146 -8.72 -27.43 -21.08
C TYR A 146 -9.32 -26.05 -21.44
N ASN A 147 -9.31 -25.12 -20.48
CA ASN A 147 -9.77 -23.74 -20.70
C ASN A 147 -8.60 -22.77 -20.98
N VAL A 148 -7.99 -22.86 -22.18
CA VAL A 148 -7.10 -21.81 -22.69
C VAL A 148 -7.58 -21.24 -24.02
N SER A 149 -7.23 -19.98 -24.24
CA SER A 149 -7.48 -19.27 -25.49
C SER A 149 -6.38 -19.54 -26.52
N VAL A 150 -6.70 -19.35 -27.80
CA VAL A 150 -5.74 -19.47 -28.93
C VAL A 150 -4.49 -18.61 -28.69
N ALA A 151 -4.66 -17.38 -28.19
CA ALA A 151 -3.55 -16.48 -27.86
C ALA A 151 -2.59 -17.02 -26.76
N THR A 152 -2.99 -18.03 -26.00
CA THR A 152 -2.10 -18.69 -25.02
C THR A 152 -1.21 -19.74 -25.69
N VAL A 153 -1.62 -20.24 -26.86
CA VAL A 153 -0.96 -21.30 -27.66
C VAL A 153 -0.18 -20.73 -28.85
N SER A 154 -0.48 -19.49 -29.26
CA SER A 154 0.17 -18.78 -30.37
C SER A 154 1.63 -18.43 -30.11
#